data_AF-A0A1F5CRZ2-F1
#
_entry.id   AF-A0A1F5CRZ2-F1
#
_cell.length_a   1.000
_cell.length_b   1.000
_cell.length_c   1.000
_cell.angle_alpha   90.00
_cell.angle_beta   90.00
_cell.angle_gamma   90.00
#
_symmetry.space_group_name_H-M   'P 1'
#
loop_
_entity.id
_entity.type
_entity.pdbx_description
1 polymer ?
#
loop_
_entity_poly.entity_id
_entity_poly.type
_entity_poly.pdbx_seq_one_letter_code
_entity_poly.pdbx_strand_id
1 'polypeptide(L)'
;MSIVEDYVARTDGTCGKDKDVIVTFKYDKKDDAIKKILGKAKLQKSIAHIIFELTFEKVSFRLYGSGKAIFRNMKDKDELNNILSQLLS
;
A
#
# COMPACT_ATOMS: atom_id res chain seq x y z
N MET A 1 9.86 -17.39 -0.20
CA MET A 1 9.41 -16.20 0.53
C MET A 1 9.04 -15.16 -0.51
N SER A 2 7.79 -14.72 -0.51
CA SER A 2 7.39 -13.65 -1.43
C SER A 2 7.82 -12.31 -0.85
N ILE A 3 8.23 -11.37 -1.70
CA ILE A 3 8.62 -10.03 -1.25
C ILE A 3 7.53 -9.36 -0.40
N VAL A 4 6.26 -9.67 -0.68
CA VAL A 4 5.12 -9.16 0.09
C VAL A 4 5.19 -9.63 1.56
N GLU A 5 5.53 -10.90 1.82
CA GLU A 5 5.67 -11.43 3.17
C GLU A 5 6.83 -10.81 3.95
N ASP A 6 7.86 -10.31 3.26
CA ASP A 6 9.00 -9.65 3.89
C ASP A 6 8.62 -8.29 4.47
N TYR A 7 7.70 -7.57 3.81
CA TYR A 7 7.32 -6.20 4.16
C TYR A 7 5.96 -6.07 4.86
N VAL A 8 5.00 -6.97 4.60
CA VAL A 8 3.63 -6.85 5.12
C VAL A 8 3.49 -7.60 6.44
N ALA A 9 3.05 -6.88 7.48
CA ALA A 9 2.74 -7.47 8.78
C ALA A 9 1.32 -8.04 8.82
N ARG A 10 0.36 -7.33 8.23
CA ARG A 10 -1.05 -7.75 8.16
C ARG A 10 -1.83 -6.99 7.10
N THR A 11 -2.91 -7.61 6.64
CA THR A 11 -3.91 -7.01 5.76
C THR A 11 -5.29 -7.10 6.43
N ASP A 12 -5.96 -5.97 6.59
CA ASP A 12 -7.31 -5.88 7.15
C ASP A 12 -8.27 -5.42 6.03
N GLY A 13 -9.30 -6.20 5.72
CA GLY A 13 -10.34 -5.82 4.74
C GLY A 13 -11.56 -5.22 5.42
N THR A 14 -12.21 -4.25 4.79
CA THR A 14 -13.51 -3.73 5.25
C THR A 14 -14.67 -4.61 4.76
N CYS A 15 -15.72 -4.71 5.57
CA CYS A 15 -16.98 -5.33 5.16
C CYS A 15 -17.83 -4.29 4.40
N GLY A 16 -18.06 -4.49 3.10
CA GLY A 16 -18.83 -3.56 2.25
C GLY A 16 -18.77 -3.91 0.77
N LYS A 17 -19.54 -3.18 -0.07
CA LYS A 17 -19.47 -3.30 -1.54
C LYS A 17 -18.12 -2.81 -2.09
N ASP A 18 -17.55 -1.80 -1.45
CA ASP A 18 -16.21 -1.29 -1.73
C ASP A 18 -15.22 -1.95 -0.75
N LYS A 19 -14.44 -2.90 -1.25
CA LYS A 19 -13.44 -3.62 -0.46
C LYS A 19 -12.17 -2.80 -0.38
N ASP A 20 -12.18 -1.83 0.53
CA ASP A 20 -10.96 -1.16 0.93
C ASP A 20 -10.11 -2.15 1.73
N VAL A 21 -8.82 -2.21 1.40
CA VAL A 21 -7.86 -3.06 2.12
C VAL A 21 -6.80 -2.21 2.76
N ILE A 22 -6.67 -2.37 4.08
CA ILE A 22 -5.63 -1.73 4.88
C ILE A 22 -4.45 -2.68 4.95
N VAL A 23 -3.31 -2.24 4.44
CA VAL A 23 -2.03 -2.92 4.55
C VAL A 23 -1.23 -2.25 5.67
N THR A 24 -0.73 -3.03 6.61
CA THR A 24 0.22 -2.55 7.62
C THR A 24 1.58 -3.18 7.34
N PHE A 25 2.59 -2.36 7.10
CA PHE A 25 3.97 -2.80 6.91
C PHE A 25 4.63 -3.15 8.24
N LYS A 26 5.62 -4.05 8.22
CA LYS A 26 6.41 -4.40 9.40
C LYS A 26 7.20 -3.19 9.88
N TYR A 27 7.31 -3.04 11.20
CA TYR A 27 7.89 -1.86 11.82
C TYR A 27 9.34 -1.60 11.37
N ASP A 28 10.14 -2.66 11.23
CA ASP A 28 11.54 -2.64 10.80
C ASP A 28 11.71 -2.43 9.27
N LYS A 29 10.62 -2.56 8.50
CA LYS A 29 10.63 -2.44 7.04
C LYS A 29 9.82 -1.27 6.50
N LYS A 30 9.04 -0.59 7.33
CA LYS A 30 8.09 0.44 6.89
C LYS A 30 8.76 1.60 6.14
N ASP A 31 9.95 2.04 6.58
CA ASP A 31 10.61 3.19 5.97
C ASP A 31 11.14 2.85 4.56
N ASP A 32 11.68 1.63 4.40
CA ASP A 32 12.08 1.10 3.10
C ASP A 32 10.86 0.86 2.18
N ALA A 33 9.77 0.29 2.70
CA ALA A 33 8.52 0.14 1.95
C ALA A 33 8.00 1.50 1.44
N ILE A 34 7.94 2.51 2.31
CA ILE A 34 7.51 3.86 1.96
C ILE A 34 8.40 4.43 0.85
N LYS A 35 9.72 4.31 0.99
CA LYS A 35 10.68 4.79 -0.01
C LYS A 35 10.47 4.13 -1.38
N LYS A 36 10.33 2.80 -1.41
CA LYS A 36 10.07 2.06 -2.65
C LYS A 36 8.75 2.45 -3.30
N ILE A 37 7.69 2.55 -2.51
CA ILE A 37 6.36 2.95 -2.99
C ILE A 37 6.40 4.36 -3.57
N LEU A 38 6.98 5.33 -2.87
CA LEU A 38 7.11 6.71 -3.35
C LEU A 38 7.98 6.84 -4.60
N GLY A 39 8.93 5.91 -4.80
CA GLY A 39 9.76 5.85 -6.00
C GLY A 39 9.07 5.29 -7.25
N LYS A 40 7.94 4.58 -7.09
CA LYS A 40 7.24 3.91 -8.20
C LYS A 40 5.83 4.44 -8.45
N ALA A 41 5.13 4.85 -7.40
CA ALA A 41 3.78 5.37 -7.50
C ALA A 41 3.79 6.85 -7.87
N LYS A 42 2.79 7.27 -8.64
CA LYS A 42 2.59 8.69 -8.96
C LYS A 42 1.93 9.39 -7.78
N LEU A 43 2.59 10.43 -7.26
CA LEU A 43 2.04 11.30 -6.22
C LEU A 43 0.96 12.21 -6.79
N GLN A 44 -0.24 12.15 -6.22
CA GLN A 44 -1.36 13.02 -6.57
C GLN A 44 -1.47 14.20 -5.60
N LYS A 45 -1.37 13.92 -4.30
CA LYS A 45 -1.45 14.92 -3.24
C LYS A 45 -0.62 14.48 -2.04
N SER A 46 -0.02 15.43 -1.35
CA SER A 46 0.57 15.20 -0.03
C SER A 46 -0.03 16.16 0.99
N ILE A 47 -0.17 15.71 2.23
CA ILE A 47 -0.56 16.54 3.37
C ILE A 47 0.55 16.43 4.41
N ALA A 48 1.21 17.55 4.68
CA ALA A 48 2.28 17.69 5.67
C ALA A 48 3.36 16.60 5.60
N HIS A 49 3.61 16.01 4.43
CA HIS A 49 4.54 14.89 4.22
C HIS A 49 4.26 13.64 5.07
N ILE A 50 3.06 13.52 5.66
CA ILE A 50 2.65 12.39 6.50
C ILE A 50 1.57 11.53 5.84
N ILE A 51 0.83 12.10 4.89
CA ILE A 51 -0.18 11.41 4.09
C ILE A 51 0.12 11.67 2.62
N PHE A 52 0.11 10.60 1.84
CA PHE A 52 0.34 10.63 0.40
C PHE A 52 -0.84 9.94 -0.30
N GLU A 53 -1.56 10.69 -1.14
CA GLU A 53 -2.51 10.10 -2.09
C GLU A 53 -1.72 9.73 -3.35
N LEU A 54 -1.74 8.45 -3.68
CA LEU A 54 -0.90 7.84 -4.70
C LEU A 54 -1.76 7.11 -5.72
N THR A 55 -1.25 7.02 -6.93
CA THR A 55 -1.80 6.14 -7.98
C THR A 55 -0.68 5.27 -8.52
N PHE A 56 -0.94 3.97 -8.64
CA PHE A 56 -0.04 3.02 -9.31
C PHE A 56 -0.89 2.16 -10.25
N GLU A 57 -0.50 2.14 -11.53
CA GLU A 57 -1.34 1.61 -12.61
C GLU A 57 -2.77 2.20 -12.57
N LYS A 58 -3.79 1.38 -12.31
CA LYS A 58 -5.20 1.80 -12.22
C LYS A 58 -5.72 1.92 -10.78
N VAL A 59 -4.85 1.71 -9.79
CA VAL A 59 -5.24 1.68 -8.38
C VAL A 59 -4.86 2.96 -7.67
N SER A 60 -5.84 3.53 -6.97
CA SER A 60 -5.66 4.67 -6.09
C SER A 60 -5.55 4.19 -4.66
N PHE A 61 -4.55 4.69 -3.94
CA PHE A 61 -4.33 4.30 -2.55
C PHE A 61 -3.72 5.45 -1.75
N ARG A 62 -3.91 5.40 -0.44
CA ARG A 62 -3.34 6.37 0.50
C ARG A 62 -2.24 5.70 1.29
N LEU A 63 -1.06 6.30 1.33
CA LEU A 63 0.06 5.89 2.16
C LEU A 63 0.22 6.86 3.34
N TYR A 64 0.44 6.31 4.52
CA TYR A 64 0.71 7.05 5.75
C TYR A 64 2.17 6.84 6.16
N GLY A 65 2.83 7.89 6.63
CA GLY A 65 4.21 7.82 7.17
C GLY A 65 4.35 6.87 8.37
N SER A 66 3.25 6.43 8.97
CA SER A 66 3.23 5.40 10.02
C SER A 66 3.47 3.98 9.51
N GLY A 67 3.52 3.76 8.19
CA GLY A 67 3.64 2.42 7.60
C GLY A 67 2.31 1.72 7.34
N LYS A 68 1.21 2.49 7.22
CA LYS A 68 -0.09 1.98 6.79
C LYS A 68 -0.40 2.45 5.37
N ALA A 69 -1.03 1.60 4.57
CA ALA A 69 -1.56 1.96 3.28
C ALA A 69 -3.02 1.50 3.16
N ILE A 70 -3.87 2.30 2.53
CA ILE A 70 -5.28 1.96 2.27
C ILE A 70 -5.48 1.93 0.76
N PHE A 71 -5.68 0.72 0.22
CA PHE A 71 -5.98 0.48 -1.18
C PHE A 71 -7.50 0.45 -1.37
N ARG A 72 -8.01 1.24 -2.30
CA ARG A 72 -9.45 1.35 -2.55
C ARG A 72 -9.89 0.43 -3.68
N ASN A 73 -11.12 -0.10 -3.58
CA ASN A 73 -11.78 -0.88 -4.65
C ASN A 73 -11.00 -2.12 -5.10
N MET A 74 -10.39 -2.86 -4.16
CA MET A 74 -9.67 -4.09 -4.50
C MET A 74 -10.65 -5.22 -4.82
N LYS A 75 -10.47 -5.88 -5.96
CA LYS A 75 -11.31 -7.00 -6.41
C LYS A 75 -11.15 -8.21 -5.48
N ASP A 76 -9.91 -8.57 -5.22
CA ASP A 76 -9.50 -9.74 -4.44
C ASP A 76 -8.08 -9.59 -3.87
N LYS A 77 -7.65 -10.63 -3.14
CA LYS A 77 -6.34 -10.67 -2.48
C LYS A 77 -5.19 -10.81 -3.49
N ASP A 78 -5.43 -11.42 -4.64
CA ASP A 78 -4.40 -11.67 -5.65
C ASP A 78 -4.03 -10.37 -6.37
N GLU A 79 -5.03 -9.53 -6.69
CA GLU A 79 -4.80 -8.18 -7.21
C GLU A 79 -3.95 -7.34 -6.24
N LEU A 80 -4.27 -7.39 -4.95
CA LEU A 80 -3.51 -6.68 -3.92
C LEU A 80 -2.07 -7.17 -3.84
N ASN A 81 -1.87 -8.49 -3.80
CA ASN A 81 -0.53 -9.07 -3.72
C ASN A 81 0.32 -8.74 -4.95
N ASN A 82 -0.29 -8.71 -6.15
CA ASN A 82 0.42 -8.33 -7.36
C ASN A 82 0.91 -6.88 -7.30
N ILE A 83 0.02 -5.94 -6.93
CA ILE A 83 0.36 -4.53 -6.78
C ILE A 83 1.44 -4.34 -5.72
N LEU A 84 1.31 -4.99 -4.57
CA LEU A 84 2.31 -4.91 -3.50
C LEU A 84 3.66 -5.46 -3.95
N SER A 85 3.69 -6.58 -4.67
CA SER A 85 4.93 -7.14 -5.22
C SER A 85 5.63 -6.17 -6.18
N GLN A 86 4.87 -5.55 -7.08
CA GLN A 86 5.40 -4.56 -8.02
C GLN A 86 5.89 -3.29 -7.31
N LEU A 87 5.18 -2.81 -6.30
CA LEU A 87 5.58 -1.63 -5.53
C LEU A 87 6.81 -1.90 -4.67
N LEU A 88 6.92 -3.08 -4.07
CA LEU A 88 7.95 -3.42 -3.09
C LEU A 88 9.21 -4.04 -3.68
N SER A 89 9.24 -4.38 -4.98
CA SER A 89 10.46 -4.88 -5.68
C SER A 89 11.65 -3.93 -5.59
#